data_AF-A0A4Q3RK86-F1
#
_entry.id   AF-A0A4Q3RK86-F1
#
_cell.length_a   1.000
_cell.length_b   1.000
_cell.length_c   1.000
_cell.angle_alpha   90.00
_cell.angle_beta   90.00
_cell.angle_gamma   90.00
#
_symmetry.space_group_name_H-M   'P 1'
#
loop_
_entity.id
_entity.type
_entity.pdbx_description
1 polymer ?
#
loop_
_entity_poly.entity_id
_entity_poly.type
_entity_poly.pdbx_seq_one_letter_code
_entity_poly.pdbx_strand_id
1 'polypeptide(L)' 'MEKLTLKFSTLKNLTDFAKVLSGGYLINTKNLTLTSKLPEFQVNQALEHYNAALIETTEKVYSYDLI' A
#
# COMPACT_ATOMS: atom_id res chain seq x y z
N MET A 1 3.78 -14.40 -7.45
CA MET A 1 3.61 -12.97 -7.19
C MET A 1 3.77 -12.72 -5.71
N GLU A 2 4.79 -11.95 -5.35
CA GLU A 2 5.07 -11.53 -3.97
C GLU A 2 4.13 -10.39 -3.56
N LYS A 3 4.00 -10.17 -2.24
CA LYS A 3 3.23 -9.03 -1.71
C LYS A 3 4.11 -7.79 -1.74
N LEU A 4 3.56 -6.71 -2.27
CA LEU A 4 4.22 -5.41 -2.35
C LEU A 4 3.48 -4.41 -1.46
N THR A 5 4.23 -3.46 -0.89
CA THR A 5 3.67 -2.36 -0.12
C THR A 5 3.92 -1.04 -0.84
N LEU A 6 2.85 -0.32 -1.11
CA LEU A 6 2.86 1.02 -1.70
C LEU A 6 2.56 2.04 -0.60
N LYS A 7 3.37 3.09 -0.53
CA LYS A 7 3.14 4.24 0.34
C LYS A 7 2.63 5.42 -0.47
N PHE A 8 1.54 6.04 -0.03
CA PHE A 8 0.90 7.16 -0.69
C PHE A 8 1.19 8.46 0.06
N SER A 9 1.26 9.55 -0.69
CA SER A 9 1.43 10.90 -0.13
C SER A 9 0.18 11.44 0.55
N THR A 10 -1.01 10.98 0.16
CA THR A 10 -2.29 11.44 0.70
C THR A 10 -3.29 10.30 0.87
N LEU A 11 -4.23 10.46 1.81
CA LEU A 11 -5.33 9.51 2.01
C LEU A 11 -6.24 9.43 0.78
N LYS A 12 -6.44 10.56 0.08
CA LYS A 12 -7.22 10.60 -1.15
C LYS A 12 -6.62 9.68 -2.22
N ASN A 13 -5.31 9.78 -2.48
CA ASN A 13 -4.67 8.94 -3.48
C ASN A 13 -4.70 7.46 -3.11
N LEU A 14 -4.51 7.15 -1.82
CA LEU A 14 -4.63 5.79 -1.31
C LEU A 14 -6.03 5.21 -1.55
N THR A 15 -7.07 5.96 -1.19
CA THR A 15 -8.46 5.51 -1.32
C THR A 15 -8.91 5.42 -2.77
N ASP A 16 -8.48 6.35 -3.63
CA ASP A 16 -8.79 6.31 -5.05
C ASP A 16 -8.08 5.14 -5.75
N PHE A 17 -6.82 4.84 -5.39
CA PHE A 17 -6.13 3.64 -5.88
C PHE A 17 -6.79 2.35 -5.35
N ALA A 18 -7.19 2.30 -4.09
CA ALA A 18 -7.85 1.14 -3.50
C ALA A 18 -9.19 0.79 -4.19
N LYS A 19 -9.90 1.78 -4.74
CA LYS A 19 -11.15 1.57 -5.49
C LYS A 19 -10.93 0.91 -6.85
N VAL A 20 -9.77 1.13 -7.48
CA VAL A 20 -9.46 0.53 -8.79
C VAL A 20 -8.86 -0.86 -8.69
N LEU A 21 -8.49 -1.30 -7.48
CA LEU A 21 -7.98 -2.65 -7.24
C LEU A 21 -9.12 -3.68 -7.19
N SER A 22 -9.05 -4.64 -8.09
CA SER A 22 -9.86 -5.86 -8.03
C SER A 22 -9.10 -6.94 -7.24
N GLY A 23 -9.32 -7.02 -5.93
CA GLY A 23 -8.70 -8.05 -5.08
C GLY A 23 -8.61 -7.68 -3.60
N GLY A 24 -8.16 -8.62 -2.78
CA GLY A 24 -7.91 -8.37 -1.36
C GLY A 24 -6.62 -7.57 -1.15
N TYR A 25 -6.71 -6.53 -0.33
CA TYR A 25 -5.58 -5.68 0.06
C TYR A 25 -5.65 -5.34 1.55
N LEU A 26 -4.52 -4.96 2.13
CA LEU A 26 -4.43 -4.40 3.47
C LEU A 26 -4.11 -2.92 3.37
N ILE A 27 -4.88 -2.09 4.07
CA ILE A 27 -4.65 -0.64 4.15
C ILE A 27 -4.24 -0.27 5.57
N ASN A 28 -3.21 0.57 5.69
CA ASN A 28 -2.89 1.29 6.90
C ASN A 28 -3.05 2.79 6.64
N THR A 29 -4.16 3.37 7.09
CA THR A 29 -4.47 4.80 6.91
C THR A 29 -3.59 5.72 7.75
N LYS A 30 -3.00 5.23 8.85
CA LYS A 30 -2.07 6.00 9.70
C LYS A 30 -0.75 6.25 8.98
N ASN A 31 -0.22 5.24 8.28
CA ASN A 31 1.04 5.32 7.53
C ASN A 31 0.84 5.58 6.03
N LEU A 32 -0.41 5.66 5.58
CA LEU A 32 -0.82 5.78 4.19
C LEU A 32 -0.22 4.68 3.30
N THR A 33 -0.30 3.43 3.74
CA THR A 33 0.23 2.29 2.98
C THR A 33 -0.86 1.33 2.53
N LEU A 34 -0.66 0.72 1.37
CA LEU A 34 -1.46 -0.38 0.83
C LEU A 34 -0.56 -1.56 0.51
N THR A 35 -0.85 -2.72 1.09
CA THR A 35 -0.11 -3.97 0.84
C THR A 35 -1.00 -4.95 0.09
N SER A 36 -0.57 -5.42 -1.08
CA SER A 36 -1.31 -6.40 -1.88
C SER A 36 -0.39 -7.18 -2.82
N LYS A 37 -0.90 -8.27 -3.39
CA LYS A 37 -0.27 -8.96 -4.53
C LYS A 37 -0.66 -8.20 -5.80
N LEU A 38 0.18 -7.25 -6.20
CA LEU A 38 -0.08 -6.39 -7.35
C LEU A 38 0.72 -6.86 -8.57
N PRO A 39 0.10 -6.97 -9.75
CA PRO A 39 0.83 -7.07 -11.01
C PRO A 39 1.56 -5.76 -11.31
N GLU A 40 2.62 -5.85 -12.10
CA GLU A 40 3.52 -4.73 -12.42
C GLU A 40 2.77 -3.50 -12.97
N PHE A 41 1.76 -3.70 -13.83
CA PHE A 41 0.97 -2.60 -14.38
C PHE A 41 0.22 -1.79 -13.30
N GLN A 42 -0.27 -2.43 -12.23
CA GLN A 42 -0.95 -1.73 -11.13
C GLN A 42 0.06 -0.99 -10.25
N VAL A 43 1.28 -1.53 -10.12
CA VAL A 43 2.37 -0.85 -9.43
C VAL A 43 2.73 0.42 -10.20
N ASN A 44 2.97 0.32 -11.50
CA ASN A 44 3.28 1.49 -12.35
C ASN A 44 2.16 2.53 -12.31
N GLN A 45 0.90 2.08 -12.36
CA GLN A 45 -0.24 2.97 -12.23
C GLN A 45 -0.23 3.75 -10.89
N ALA A 46 0.09 3.07 -9.78
CA ALA A 46 0.18 3.71 -8.47
C ALA A 46 1.30 4.76 -8.40
N LEU A 47 2.47 4.43 -8.96
CA LEU A 47 3.64 5.30 -8.96
C LEU A 47 3.39 6.56 -9.81
N GLU A 48 2.85 6.41 -11.02
CA GLU A 48 2.66 7.51 -11.98
C GLU A 48 1.43 8.37 -11.72
N HIS A 49 0.30 7.77 -11.34
CA HIS A 49 -0.98 8.48 -11.26
C HIS A 49 -1.42 8.82 -9.83
N TYR A 50 -0.92 8.10 -8.83
CA TYR A 50 -1.36 8.24 -7.44
C TYR A 50 -0.25 8.74 -6.51
N ASN A 51 0.89 9.18 -7.03
CA ASN A 51 2.07 9.58 -6.26
C ASN A 51 2.40 8.56 -5.17
N ALA A 52 2.37 7.27 -5.53
CA ALA A 52 2.79 6.21 -4.64
C ALA A 52 4.32 6.01 -4.74
N ALA A 53 4.90 5.44 -3.70
CA ALA A 53 6.27 4.95 -3.69
C ALA A 53 6.27 3.49 -3.25
N LEU A 54 7.07 2.66 -3.91
CA LEU A 54 7.30 1.30 -3.44
C LEU A 54 8.16 1.36 -2.18
N ILE A 55 7.72 0.71 -1.11
CA ILE A 55 8.49 0.58 0.11
C ILE A 55 8.73 -0.89 0.40
N GLU A 56 9.96 -1.22 0.79
CA GLU A 56 10.24 -2.52 1.39
C GLU A 56 9.47 -2.60 2.70
N THR A 57 8.70 -3.67 2.84
CA THR A 57 8.01 -3.96 4.11
C THR A 57 9.09 -4.41 5.09
N THR A 58 9.81 -3.47 5.68
CA THR A 58 10.71 -3.76 6.80
C THR A 58 9.83 -4.21 7.95
N GLU A 59 9.86 -5.50 8.23
CA GLU A 59 9.18 -6.11 9.36
C GLU A 59 9.61 -5.43 10.65
N LYS A 60 8.81 -4.47 11.11
CA LYS A 60 8.55 -4.27 12.52
C LYS A 60 7.05 -4.16 12.71
N VAL A 61 6.42 -5.33 12.70
CA VAL A 61 5.16 -5.54 13.42
C VAL A 61 5.46 -5.14 14.86
N TYR A 62 5.02 -3.95 15.28
CA TYR A 62 5.01 -3.59 16.68
C TYR A 62 4.06 -4.57 17.37
N SER A 63 4.62 -5.58 18.05
CA SER A 63 3.91 -6.29 19.10
C SER A 63 3.61 -5.28 20.20
N TYR A 64 2.36 -5.17 20.60
CA TYR A 64 2.00 -4.40 21.78
C TYR A 64 2.72 -5.01 22.98
N ASP A 65 3.52 -4.20 23.69
CA ASP A 65 3.86 -4.54 25.07
C ASP A 65 2.55 -4.51 25.85
N LEU A 66 2.16 -5.69 26.36
CA LEU A 66 1.06 -5.83 27.31
C LEU A 66 1.45 -5.03 28.57
N ILE A 67 0.69 -3.97 28.85
CA ILE A 67 0.68 -3.26 30.13
C ILE A 67 0.05 -4.17 31.18
#